data_AF-R6NX66-F1
#
_entry.id   AF-R6NX66-F1
#
_cell.length_a   1.000
_cell.length_b   1.000
_cell.length_c   1.000
_cell.angle_alpha   90.00
_cell.angle_beta   90.00
_cell.angle_gamma   90.00
#
_symmetry.space_group_name_H-M   'P 1'
#
loop_
_entity.id
_entity.type
_entity.pdbx_description
1 polymer ?
#
loop_
_entity_poly.entity_id
_entity_poly.type
_entity_poly.pdbx_seq_one_letter_code
_entity_poly.pdbx_strand_id
1 'polypeptide(L)'
;MQEDNADKLGTDKFEVSWHGTARPEHQEWQGKVYTKEQLESVCGLGSVTGLLGANCRHTYFPFIEGVSERIYTDEQLRAMNERENEPKYYNGKPYTSYEATQRQRYLETSMRAQRQKIKLLEEAGADEQDITLAKCKYRRLSQEYTAFYKQMGLPQERDRIYADGLGKIDVKIKEVSIAKNENSGIMLARSLDRKSSNIGAFSSLSVTMQKREVKRICYKYGLDIKGLAFKIQRSENLLSLPYCGSTDYDNIGRIDLFPNAFRNEEELIKTIIHESCHVEQLKKYGKKYCLQHLADMEAEAYQIEKEIFNKLTKGEK
;
A
#
# COMPACT_ATOMS: atom_id res chain seq x y z
N MET A 1 -36.68 -20.00 1.50
CA MET A 1 -37.52 -19.01 2.22
C MET A 1 -38.15 -18.00 1.28
N GLN A 2 -37.38 -17.17 0.55
CA GLN A 2 -37.99 -16.19 -0.37
C GLN A 2 -38.65 -16.84 -1.59
N GLU A 3 -38.07 -17.91 -2.11
CA GLU A 3 -38.69 -18.72 -3.17
C GLU A 3 -39.99 -19.38 -2.69
N ASP A 4 -39.99 -20.02 -1.51
CA ASP A 4 -41.21 -20.59 -0.93
C ASP A 4 -42.31 -19.54 -0.68
N ASN A 5 -41.91 -18.30 -0.36
CA ASN A 5 -42.84 -17.18 -0.22
C ASN A 5 -43.39 -16.75 -1.58
N ALA A 6 -42.56 -16.70 -2.62
CA ALA A 6 -42.98 -16.38 -3.98
C ALA A 6 -43.96 -17.44 -4.52
N ASP A 7 -43.69 -18.72 -4.28
CA ASP A 7 -44.58 -19.83 -4.66
C ASP A 7 -45.95 -19.71 -3.99
N LYS A 8 -45.99 -19.39 -2.68
CA LYS A 8 -47.24 -19.16 -1.94
C LYS A 8 -48.00 -17.92 -2.42
N LEU A 9 -47.28 -16.91 -2.88
CA LEU A 9 -47.84 -15.67 -3.41
C LEU A 9 -48.17 -15.76 -4.91
N GLY A 10 -47.84 -16.88 -5.56
CA GLY A 10 -48.11 -17.12 -6.98
C GLY A 10 -47.33 -16.18 -7.91
N THR A 11 -46.10 -15.79 -7.55
CA THR A 11 -45.25 -14.94 -8.39
C THR A 11 -43.92 -15.61 -8.73
N ASP A 12 -43.42 -15.35 -9.92
CA ASP A 12 -42.08 -15.73 -10.39
C ASP A 12 -41.09 -14.55 -10.40
N LYS A 13 -41.54 -13.37 -9.96
CA LYS A 13 -40.76 -12.12 -9.98
C LYS A 13 -40.26 -11.73 -8.59
N PHE A 14 -39.10 -11.10 -8.57
CA PHE A 14 -38.42 -10.68 -7.37
C PHE A 14 -37.78 -9.31 -7.54
N GLU A 15 -37.95 -8.44 -6.54
CA GLU A 15 -37.21 -7.18 -6.45
C GLU A 15 -35.92 -7.40 -5.66
N VAL A 16 -34.79 -7.00 -6.25
CA VAL A 16 -33.48 -7.02 -5.57
C VAL A 16 -33.38 -5.82 -4.64
N SER A 17 -33.02 -6.06 -3.37
CA SER A 17 -32.86 -5.00 -2.38
C SER A 17 -31.79 -3.97 -2.78
N TRP A 18 -31.91 -2.72 -2.33
CA TRP A 18 -30.81 -1.74 -2.44
C TRP A 18 -30.02 -1.66 -1.13
N HIS A 19 -28.69 -1.57 -1.21
CA HIS A 19 -27.83 -1.19 -0.10
C HIS A 19 -26.62 -0.36 -0.56
N GLY A 20 -26.11 0.51 0.31
CA GLY A 20 -24.87 1.25 0.07
C GLY A 20 -23.65 0.33 0.02
N THR A 21 -22.57 0.76 -0.61
CA THR A 21 -21.29 0.04 -0.78
C THR A 21 -21.38 -1.24 -1.62
N ALA A 22 -22.44 -1.40 -2.42
CA ALA A 22 -22.55 -2.48 -3.38
C ALA A 22 -21.43 -2.43 -4.42
N ARG A 23 -20.95 -3.61 -4.85
CA ARG A 23 -19.99 -3.74 -5.95
C ARG A 23 -20.57 -3.05 -7.19
N PRO A 24 -19.75 -2.38 -8.04
CA PRO A 24 -20.23 -1.71 -9.25
C PRO A 24 -21.15 -2.58 -10.13
N GLU A 25 -20.76 -3.83 -10.39
CA GLU A 25 -21.59 -4.79 -11.16
C GLU A 25 -22.95 -5.07 -10.49
N HIS A 26 -22.99 -5.07 -9.16
CA HIS A 26 -24.22 -5.34 -8.39
C HIS A 26 -25.11 -4.11 -8.27
N GLN A 27 -24.54 -2.89 -8.42
CA GLN A 27 -25.32 -1.65 -8.41
C GLN A 27 -26.35 -1.62 -9.55
N GLU A 28 -26.04 -2.27 -10.67
CA GLU A 28 -26.93 -2.41 -11.82
C GLU A 28 -28.18 -3.25 -11.53
N TRP A 29 -28.17 -4.09 -10.51
CA TRP A 29 -29.29 -4.96 -10.16
C TRP A 29 -30.22 -4.34 -9.10
N GLN A 30 -29.72 -3.36 -8.34
CA GLN A 30 -30.42 -2.87 -7.16
C GLN A 30 -31.77 -2.22 -7.49
N GLY A 31 -32.79 -2.58 -6.71
CA GLY A 31 -34.14 -2.04 -6.82
C GLY A 31 -34.86 -2.41 -8.11
N LYS A 32 -34.30 -3.30 -8.94
CA LYS A 32 -34.94 -3.79 -10.18
C LYS A 32 -35.63 -5.12 -9.92
N VAL A 33 -36.64 -5.40 -10.75
CA VAL A 33 -37.44 -6.62 -10.69
C VAL A 33 -36.97 -7.59 -11.77
N TYR A 34 -36.77 -8.83 -11.39
CA TYR A 34 -36.30 -9.91 -12.25
C TYR A 34 -37.17 -11.15 -12.06
N THR A 35 -37.36 -11.95 -13.11
CA THR A 35 -37.88 -13.31 -12.95
C THR A 35 -36.87 -14.20 -12.24
N LYS A 36 -37.30 -15.35 -11.70
CA LYS A 36 -36.40 -16.35 -11.12
C LYS A 36 -35.24 -16.72 -12.06
N GLU A 37 -35.55 -16.97 -13.33
CA GLU A 37 -34.55 -17.28 -14.36
C GLU A 37 -33.57 -16.12 -14.61
N GLN A 38 -34.06 -14.87 -14.54
CA GLN A 38 -33.22 -13.68 -14.68
C GLN A 38 -32.32 -13.43 -13.46
N LEU A 39 -32.75 -13.82 -12.25
CA LEU A 39 -31.85 -13.77 -11.09
C LEU A 39 -30.61 -14.64 -11.32
N GLU A 40 -30.77 -15.82 -11.91
CA GLU A 40 -29.64 -16.71 -12.25
C GLU A 40 -28.85 -16.19 -13.45
N SER A 41 -29.52 -15.93 -14.57
CA SER A 41 -28.85 -15.61 -15.84
C SER A 41 -28.27 -14.18 -15.90
N VAL A 42 -28.92 -13.20 -15.27
CA VAL A 42 -28.50 -11.78 -15.29
C VAL A 42 -27.76 -11.39 -14.01
N CYS A 43 -28.30 -11.79 -12.86
CA CYS A 43 -27.71 -11.42 -11.56
C CYS A 43 -26.71 -12.45 -11.05
N GLY A 44 -26.52 -13.57 -11.74
CA GLY A 44 -25.58 -14.61 -11.38
C GLY A 44 -25.94 -15.33 -10.07
N LEU A 45 -27.21 -15.38 -9.69
CA LEU A 45 -27.66 -16.13 -8.51
C LEU A 45 -27.13 -17.56 -8.55
N GLY A 46 -26.57 -18.03 -7.43
CA GLY A 46 -25.91 -19.33 -7.33
C GLY A 46 -24.42 -19.34 -7.70
N SER A 47 -23.89 -18.25 -8.27
CA SER A 47 -22.45 -18.08 -8.50
C SER A 47 -21.74 -17.37 -7.33
N VAL A 48 -20.44 -17.62 -7.19
CA VAL A 48 -19.62 -16.99 -6.14
C VAL A 48 -19.58 -15.46 -6.26
N THR A 49 -19.67 -14.93 -7.48
CA THR A 49 -19.58 -13.47 -7.75
C THR A 49 -20.92 -12.81 -7.96
N GLY A 50 -22.02 -13.56 -8.08
CA GLY A 50 -23.34 -13.04 -8.35
C GLY A 50 -24.12 -12.67 -7.09
N LEU A 51 -25.43 -12.50 -7.27
CA LEU A 51 -26.38 -12.19 -6.21
C LEU A 51 -26.35 -13.27 -5.11
N LEU A 52 -26.36 -12.84 -3.84
CA LEU A 52 -26.12 -13.69 -2.67
C LEU A 52 -24.75 -14.42 -2.65
N GLY A 53 -23.83 -14.05 -3.53
CA GLY A 53 -22.46 -14.58 -3.58
C GLY A 53 -21.56 -14.05 -2.46
N ALA A 54 -20.26 -14.30 -2.61
CA ALA A 54 -19.24 -13.98 -1.62
C ALA A 54 -19.21 -12.49 -1.26
N ASN A 55 -19.49 -12.17 0.02
CA ASN A 55 -19.55 -10.81 0.55
C ASN A 55 -20.61 -9.90 -0.09
N CYS A 56 -21.58 -10.47 -0.82
CA CYS A 56 -22.79 -9.79 -1.27
C CYS A 56 -23.75 -9.65 -0.08
N ARG A 57 -24.35 -8.46 0.10
CA ARG A 57 -25.34 -8.22 1.17
C ARG A 57 -26.74 -7.99 0.64
N HIS A 58 -26.92 -8.14 -0.67
CA HIS A 58 -28.22 -8.11 -1.28
C HIS A 58 -29.09 -9.23 -0.74
N THR A 59 -30.39 -9.00 -0.78
CA THR A 59 -31.39 -10.03 -0.77
C THR A 59 -32.39 -9.70 -1.88
N TYR A 60 -33.38 -10.56 -2.08
CA TYR A 60 -34.45 -10.31 -3.02
C TYR A 60 -35.77 -10.72 -2.39
N PHE A 61 -36.83 -10.01 -2.73
CA PHE A 61 -38.16 -10.18 -2.17
C PHE A 61 -39.16 -10.51 -3.28
N PRO A 62 -40.15 -11.40 -3.05
CA PRO A 62 -41.20 -11.66 -4.02
C PRO A 62 -41.90 -10.38 -4.45
N PHE A 63 -42.16 -10.23 -5.74
CA PHE A 63 -42.79 -9.06 -6.35
C PHE A 63 -44.04 -9.50 -7.12
N ILE A 64 -45.22 -9.05 -6.69
CA ILE A 64 -46.50 -9.42 -7.30
C ILE A 64 -46.93 -8.31 -8.25
N GLU A 65 -47.06 -8.60 -9.54
CA GLU A 65 -47.46 -7.59 -10.52
C GLU A 65 -48.87 -7.04 -10.23
N GLY A 66 -49.01 -5.71 -10.33
CA GLY A 66 -50.26 -5.02 -10.03
C GLY A 66 -50.60 -4.88 -8.54
N VAL A 67 -49.80 -5.49 -7.64
CA VAL A 67 -49.99 -5.37 -6.17
C VAL A 67 -48.76 -4.77 -5.50
N SER A 68 -47.56 -5.21 -5.89
CA SER A 68 -46.30 -4.70 -5.37
C SER A 68 -45.88 -3.43 -6.11
N GLU A 69 -45.40 -2.45 -5.36
CA GLU A 69 -44.74 -1.26 -5.88
C GLU A 69 -43.25 -1.37 -5.58
N ARG A 70 -42.40 -0.99 -6.55
CA ARG A 70 -40.95 -0.96 -6.34
C ARG A 70 -40.62 0.03 -5.24
N ILE A 71 -39.64 -0.31 -4.40
CA ILE A 71 -39.23 0.54 -3.28
C ILE A 71 -38.64 1.87 -3.77
N TYR A 72 -37.92 1.82 -4.90
CA TYR A 72 -37.26 2.98 -5.50
C TYR A 72 -37.58 3.11 -6.98
N THR A 73 -37.78 4.34 -7.44
CA THR A 73 -37.87 4.65 -8.88
C THR A 73 -36.50 4.60 -9.55
N ASP A 74 -36.47 4.54 -10.88
CA ASP A 74 -35.20 4.53 -11.62
C ASP A 74 -34.41 5.85 -11.47
N GLU A 75 -35.09 6.98 -11.27
CA GLU A 75 -34.46 8.26 -10.94
C GLU A 75 -33.82 8.23 -9.56
N GLN A 76 -34.50 7.67 -8.56
CA GLN A 76 -33.98 7.53 -7.21
C GLN A 76 -32.75 6.61 -7.18
N LEU A 77 -32.82 5.47 -7.86
CA LEU A 77 -31.70 4.52 -7.97
C LEU A 77 -30.48 5.16 -8.62
N ARG A 78 -30.68 5.92 -9.72
CA ARG A 78 -29.59 6.68 -10.37
C ARG A 78 -28.96 7.68 -9.41
N ALA A 79 -29.75 8.52 -8.75
CA ALA A 79 -29.24 9.52 -7.81
C ALA A 79 -28.50 8.89 -6.61
N MET A 80 -28.99 7.75 -6.11
CA MET A 80 -28.34 7.01 -5.03
C MET A 80 -27.01 6.38 -5.47
N ASN A 81 -26.97 5.76 -6.66
CA ASN A 81 -25.75 5.18 -7.20
C ASN A 81 -24.70 6.27 -7.55
N GLU A 82 -25.13 7.43 -8.07
CA GLU A 82 -24.25 8.59 -8.28
C GLU A 82 -23.60 9.05 -6.97
N ARG A 83 -24.38 9.15 -5.89
CA ARG A 83 -23.86 9.50 -4.57
C ARG A 83 -22.89 8.46 -4.02
N GLU A 84 -23.16 7.18 -4.22
CA GLU A 84 -22.25 6.09 -3.79
C GLU A 84 -20.91 6.10 -4.54
N ASN A 85 -20.95 6.52 -5.81
CA ASN A 85 -19.79 6.56 -6.71
C ASN A 85 -19.06 7.92 -6.69
N GLU A 86 -19.58 8.91 -5.97
CA GLU A 86 -18.87 10.18 -5.76
C GLU A 86 -17.53 9.94 -5.04
N PRO A 87 -16.39 10.33 -5.65
CA PRO A 87 -15.08 10.00 -5.11
C PRO A 87 -14.75 10.82 -3.87
N LYS A 88 -14.41 10.13 -2.78
CA LYS A 88 -13.79 10.72 -1.59
C LYS A 88 -12.29 10.52 -1.63
N TYR A 89 -11.52 11.51 -1.16
CA TYR A 89 -10.07 11.47 -1.26
C TYR A 89 -9.41 11.15 0.09
N TYR A 90 -8.41 10.27 0.04
CA TYR A 90 -7.49 10.04 1.15
C TYR A 90 -6.06 10.00 0.62
N ASN A 91 -5.18 10.85 1.18
CA ASN A 91 -3.80 11.03 0.72
C ASN A 91 -3.68 11.26 -0.80
N GLY A 92 -4.61 12.03 -1.38
CA GLY A 92 -4.62 12.35 -2.81
C GLY A 92 -5.14 11.22 -3.72
N LYS A 93 -5.52 10.06 -3.19
CA LYS A 93 -6.14 8.98 -3.96
C LYS A 93 -7.68 9.02 -3.82
N PRO A 94 -8.43 8.96 -4.93
CA PRO A 94 -9.89 8.86 -4.88
C PRO A 94 -10.35 7.45 -4.51
N TYR A 95 -11.50 7.37 -3.84
CA TYR A 95 -12.20 6.16 -3.46
C TYR A 95 -13.71 6.38 -3.59
N THR A 96 -14.39 5.51 -4.32
CA THR A 96 -15.85 5.34 -4.17
C THR A 96 -16.19 4.69 -2.83
N SER A 97 -17.47 4.68 -2.45
CA SER A 97 -17.92 4.02 -1.21
C SER A 97 -17.57 2.52 -1.20
N TYR A 98 -17.71 1.84 -2.33
CA TYR A 98 -17.28 0.44 -2.48
C TYR A 98 -15.76 0.28 -2.28
N GLU A 99 -14.94 1.06 -2.99
CA GLU A 99 -13.48 0.97 -2.89
C GLU A 99 -12.98 1.32 -1.49
N ALA A 100 -13.66 2.23 -0.79
CA ALA A 100 -13.34 2.57 0.59
C ALA A 100 -13.55 1.36 1.53
N THR A 101 -14.64 0.61 1.37
CA THR A 101 -14.83 -0.64 2.14
C THR A 101 -13.81 -1.72 1.79
N GLN A 102 -13.38 -1.82 0.52
CA GLN A 102 -12.31 -2.74 0.14
C GLN A 102 -10.98 -2.34 0.80
N ARG A 103 -10.66 -1.05 0.83
CA ARG A 103 -9.47 -0.54 1.52
C ARG A 103 -9.55 -0.79 3.03
N GLN A 104 -10.73 -0.62 3.63
CA GLN A 104 -10.96 -0.96 5.03
C GLN A 104 -10.63 -2.43 5.30
N ARG A 105 -11.17 -3.37 4.51
CA ARG A 105 -10.90 -4.81 4.64
C ARG A 105 -9.41 -5.14 4.47
N TYR A 106 -8.73 -4.48 3.54
CA TYR A 106 -7.29 -4.62 3.36
C TYR A 106 -6.49 -4.20 4.61
N LEU A 107 -6.86 -3.06 5.22
CA LEU A 107 -6.21 -2.59 6.45
C LEU A 107 -6.51 -3.55 7.62
N GLU A 108 -7.74 -4.02 7.76
CA GLU A 108 -8.12 -5.02 8.78
C GLU A 108 -7.31 -6.31 8.64
N THR A 109 -7.21 -6.87 7.43
CA THR A 109 -6.39 -8.06 7.14
C THR A 109 -4.91 -7.80 7.43
N SER A 110 -4.39 -6.64 7.06
CA SER A 110 -3.00 -6.26 7.34
C SER A 110 -2.73 -6.16 8.83
N MET A 111 -3.67 -5.62 9.61
CA MET A 111 -3.57 -5.54 11.06
C MET A 111 -3.62 -6.92 11.72
N ARG A 112 -4.50 -7.82 11.27
CA ARG A 112 -4.52 -9.23 11.71
C ARG A 112 -3.19 -9.94 11.43
N ALA A 113 -2.65 -9.78 10.22
CA ALA A 113 -1.36 -10.35 9.86
C ALA A 113 -0.21 -9.82 10.74
N GLN A 114 -0.21 -8.53 11.08
CA GLN A 114 0.79 -7.98 12.01
C GLN A 114 0.60 -8.51 13.44
N ARG A 115 -0.64 -8.68 13.91
CA ARG A 115 -0.94 -9.30 15.21
C ARG A 115 -0.40 -10.72 15.28
N GLN A 116 -0.68 -11.54 14.27
CA GLN A 116 -0.13 -12.88 14.16
C GLN A 116 1.41 -12.87 14.14
N LYS A 117 2.01 -11.94 13.38
CA LYS A 117 3.47 -11.79 13.34
C LYS A 117 4.08 -11.45 14.70
N ILE A 118 3.48 -10.52 15.44
CA ILE A 118 3.96 -10.14 16.79
C ILE A 118 3.94 -11.38 17.69
N LYS A 119 2.82 -12.11 17.71
CA LYS A 119 2.68 -13.30 18.54
C LYS A 119 3.70 -14.38 18.20
N LEU A 120 3.89 -14.67 16.91
CA LEU A 120 4.88 -15.67 16.46
C LEU A 120 6.31 -15.27 16.83
N LEU A 121 6.66 -13.99 16.72
CA LEU A 121 7.99 -13.49 17.13
C LEU A 121 8.20 -13.61 18.64
N GLU A 122 7.17 -13.29 19.43
CA GLU A 122 7.20 -13.43 20.89
C GLU A 122 7.32 -14.91 21.32
N GLU A 123 6.57 -15.81 20.70
CA GLU A 123 6.63 -17.26 20.97
C GLU A 123 7.95 -17.89 20.54
N ALA A 124 8.55 -17.42 19.45
CA ALA A 124 9.84 -17.89 18.95
C ALA A 124 11.05 -17.33 19.74
N GLY A 125 10.84 -16.40 20.68
CA GLY A 125 11.93 -15.73 21.38
C GLY A 125 12.84 -14.91 20.45
N ALA A 126 12.26 -14.31 19.41
CA ALA A 126 12.98 -13.47 18.45
C ALA A 126 13.54 -12.19 19.10
N ASP A 127 14.43 -11.50 18.40
CA ASP A 127 15.07 -10.27 18.89
C ASP A 127 14.04 -9.17 19.28
N GLU A 128 14.31 -8.45 20.37
CA GLU A 128 13.40 -7.42 20.90
C GLU A 128 13.17 -6.28 19.90
N GLN A 129 14.16 -5.97 19.03
CA GLN A 129 14.03 -4.97 17.98
C GLN A 129 13.06 -5.42 16.88
N ASP A 130 13.07 -6.72 16.51
CA ASP A 130 12.16 -7.28 15.52
C ASP A 130 10.71 -7.29 16.00
N ILE A 131 10.50 -7.67 17.27
CA ILE A 131 9.20 -7.58 17.95
C ILE A 131 8.73 -6.13 17.99
N THR A 132 9.61 -5.19 18.37
CA THR A 132 9.32 -3.75 18.41
C THR A 132 8.96 -3.20 17.04
N LEU A 133 9.67 -3.60 15.98
CA LEU A 133 9.38 -3.19 14.60
C LEU A 133 8.00 -3.69 14.15
N ALA A 134 7.63 -4.92 14.48
CA ALA A 134 6.30 -5.46 14.20
C ALA A 134 5.20 -4.68 14.94
N LYS A 135 5.42 -4.34 16.22
CA LYS A 135 4.51 -3.47 17.01
C LYS A 135 4.39 -2.07 16.41
N CYS A 136 5.48 -1.47 15.94
CA CYS A 136 5.48 -0.18 15.22
C CYS A 136 4.62 -0.23 13.95
N LYS A 137 4.79 -1.29 13.14
CA LYS A 137 4.01 -1.49 11.90
C LYS A 137 2.52 -1.64 12.19
N TYR A 138 2.16 -2.44 13.21
CA TYR A 138 0.78 -2.56 13.67
C TYR A 138 0.19 -1.21 14.10
N ARG A 139 0.92 -0.43 14.92
CA ARG A 139 0.46 0.90 15.38
C ARG A 139 0.24 1.85 14.21
N ARG A 140 1.15 1.89 13.24
CA ARG A 140 1.00 2.72 12.03
C ARG A 140 -0.25 2.32 11.24
N LEU A 141 -0.47 1.03 11.03
CA LEU A 141 -1.68 0.53 10.35
C LEU A 141 -2.95 0.87 11.14
N SER A 142 -2.93 0.79 12.46
CA SER A 142 -4.07 1.15 13.33
C SER A 142 -4.40 2.65 13.27
N GLN A 143 -3.38 3.50 13.23
CA GLN A 143 -3.54 4.94 13.04
C GLN A 143 -4.08 5.27 11.64
N GLU A 144 -3.50 4.64 10.61
CA GLU A 144 -3.96 4.76 9.22
C GLU A 144 -5.42 4.31 9.09
N TYR A 145 -5.77 3.16 9.67
CA TYR A 145 -7.15 2.67 9.73
C TYR A 145 -8.07 3.72 10.31
N THR A 146 -7.78 4.22 11.50
CA THR A 146 -8.63 5.21 12.20
C THR A 146 -8.76 6.52 11.40
N ALA A 147 -7.67 7.00 10.80
CA ALA A 147 -7.67 8.22 10.00
C ALA A 147 -8.44 8.04 8.68
N PHE A 148 -8.18 6.95 7.95
CA PHE A 148 -8.90 6.59 6.74
C PHE A 148 -10.40 6.50 7.00
N TYR A 149 -10.74 5.87 8.12
CA TYR A 149 -12.10 5.69 8.58
C TYR A 149 -12.87 7.00 8.72
N LYS A 150 -12.27 7.90 9.50
CA LYS A 150 -12.83 9.21 9.82
C LYS A 150 -12.98 10.04 8.55
N GLN A 151 -12.00 9.98 7.65
CA GLN A 151 -12.02 10.70 6.39
C GLN A 151 -13.12 10.19 5.44
N MET A 152 -13.33 8.87 5.39
CA MET A 152 -14.32 8.25 4.49
C MET A 152 -15.76 8.31 5.03
N GLY A 153 -15.92 8.53 6.35
CA GLY A 153 -17.23 8.61 7.00
C GLY A 153 -17.94 7.26 7.10
N LEU A 154 -17.19 6.17 7.28
CA LEU A 154 -17.74 4.82 7.51
C LEU A 154 -17.98 4.62 9.05
N PRO A 155 -18.60 3.51 9.57
CA PRO A 155 -18.62 2.96 10.99
C PRO A 155 -17.55 1.91 11.51
N GLN A 156 -16.66 2.20 12.49
CA GLN A 156 -15.43 1.38 12.74
C GLN A 156 -15.75 -0.05 13.20
N GLU A 157 -15.25 -1.07 12.50
CA GLU A 157 -15.52 -2.50 12.79
C GLU A 157 -14.29 -3.20 13.37
N ARG A 158 -13.75 -2.67 14.47
CA ARG A 158 -12.51 -3.19 15.08
C ARG A 158 -12.61 -4.65 15.54
N ASP A 159 -13.81 -5.14 15.84
CA ASP A 159 -14.03 -6.54 16.22
C ASP A 159 -13.53 -7.51 15.15
N ARG A 160 -13.59 -7.14 13.86
CA ARG A 160 -13.03 -7.95 12.77
C ARG A 160 -11.52 -8.15 12.91
N ILE A 161 -10.80 -7.18 13.47
CA ILE A 161 -9.35 -7.28 13.68
C ILE A 161 -9.04 -8.26 14.81
N TYR A 162 -9.92 -8.35 15.81
CA TYR A 162 -9.74 -9.21 16.99
C TYR A 162 -10.34 -10.61 16.84
N ALA A 163 -11.05 -10.88 15.75
CA ALA A 163 -11.56 -12.20 15.39
C ALA A 163 -10.47 -13.23 14.99
N ASP A 164 -9.19 -12.91 15.22
CA ASP A 164 -8.04 -13.78 14.92
C ASP A 164 -7.79 -14.88 15.96
N GLY A 165 -8.57 -14.92 17.04
CA GLY A 165 -8.43 -15.90 18.11
C GLY A 165 -7.19 -15.71 18.99
N LEU A 166 -6.43 -14.63 18.80
CA LEU A 166 -5.18 -14.39 19.53
C LEU A 166 -5.39 -13.72 20.89
N GLY A 167 -6.61 -13.27 21.19
CA GLY A 167 -6.93 -12.55 22.41
C GLY A 167 -6.23 -11.19 22.50
N LYS A 168 -5.87 -10.79 23.72
CA LYS A 168 -5.14 -9.54 23.97
C LYS A 168 -3.65 -9.78 23.68
N ILE A 169 -3.12 -9.11 22.67
CA ILE A 169 -1.69 -9.05 22.36
C ILE A 169 -1.12 -7.74 22.92
N ASP A 170 0.06 -7.80 23.55
CA ASP A 170 0.73 -6.59 24.01
C ASP A 170 1.35 -5.83 22.83
N VAL A 171 0.65 -4.79 22.37
CA VAL A 171 1.14 -3.87 21.34
C VAL A 171 1.74 -2.60 21.96
N LYS A 172 2.01 -2.61 23.27
CA LYS A 172 2.79 -1.55 23.91
C LYS A 172 4.24 -1.63 23.46
N ILE A 173 4.75 -0.50 23.02
CA ILE A 173 6.17 -0.28 22.80
C ILE A 173 6.64 0.41 24.07
N LYS A 174 7.67 -0.13 24.71
CA LYS A 174 8.32 0.52 25.86
C LYS A 174 8.74 1.92 25.41
N GLU A 175 8.39 2.95 26.19
CA GLU A 175 8.95 4.27 25.97
C GLU A 175 10.47 4.13 26.12
N VAL A 176 11.21 4.38 25.03
CA VAL A 176 12.63 4.63 25.16
C VAL A 176 12.72 5.96 25.90
N SER A 177 13.15 5.92 27.16
CA SER A 177 13.41 7.09 27.98
C SER A 177 14.55 7.90 27.35
N ILE A 178 14.18 8.83 26.46
CA ILE A 178 15.05 9.92 26.08
C ILE A 178 15.11 10.81 27.32
N ALA A 179 16.30 10.93 27.94
CA ALA A 179 16.50 11.75 29.13
C ALA A 179 15.86 13.13 28.93
N LYS A 180 14.89 13.48 29.78
CA LYS A 180 14.26 14.79 29.80
C LYS A 180 15.33 15.80 30.19
N ASN A 181 15.82 16.57 29.22
CA ASN A 181 16.68 17.72 29.52
C ASN A 181 15.78 18.88 29.96
N GLU A 182 16.15 19.56 31.04
CA GLU A 182 15.28 20.34 31.94
C GLU A 182 14.69 21.65 31.37
N ASN A 183 14.81 21.94 30.08
CA ASN A 183 14.21 23.14 29.48
C ASN A 183 12.84 22.83 28.85
N SER A 184 11.88 22.47 29.69
CA SER A 184 10.47 22.40 29.33
C SER A 184 9.77 23.73 29.63
N GLY A 185 9.92 24.68 28.73
CA GLY A 185 9.18 25.93 28.75
C GLY A 185 8.95 26.41 27.33
N ILE A 186 7.68 26.50 26.95
CA ILE A 186 7.15 27.23 25.79
C ILE A 186 7.12 26.45 24.46
N MET A 187 5.90 26.02 24.12
CA MET A 187 5.44 25.73 22.75
C MET A 187 5.60 26.99 21.89
N LEU A 188 6.74 27.16 21.23
CA LEU A 188 6.87 28.09 20.12
C LEU A 188 7.68 27.43 19.00
N ALA A 189 7.06 27.40 17.82
CA ALA A 189 7.61 27.11 16.50
C ALA A 189 9.00 26.44 16.51
N ARG A 190 9.04 25.10 16.40
CA ARG A 190 10.28 24.43 16.00
C ARG A 190 10.74 25.06 14.69
N SER A 191 11.81 25.85 14.75
CA SER A 191 12.70 25.95 13.62
C SER A 191 13.04 24.51 13.26
N LEU A 192 12.69 24.12 12.04
CA LEU A 192 13.12 22.87 11.45
C LEU A 192 14.62 23.03 11.21
N ASP A 193 15.43 22.90 12.26
CA ASP A 193 16.86 22.76 12.10
C ASP A 193 17.08 21.49 11.28
N ARG A 194 17.33 21.73 10.00
CA ARG A 194 17.54 20.71 8.99
C ARG A 194 18.72 19.89 9.47
N LYS A 195 18.53 18.59 9.69
CA LYS A 195 19.61 17.66 10.03
C LYS A 195 20.74 17.86 9.02
N SER A 196 21.87 18.39 9.46
CA SER A 196 23.01 18.74 8.60
C SER A 196 23.95 17.55 8.39
N SER A 197 23.83 16.52 9.21
CA SER A 197 24.71 15.34 9.25
C SER A 197 23.93 14.03 9.45
N ASN A 198 24.60 12.91 9.21
CA ASN A 198 24.12 11.59 9.62
C ASN A 198 24.18 11.47 11.15
N ILE A 199 23.21 10.77 11.73
CA ILE A 199 23.07 10.60 13.19
C ILE A 199 22.79 9.13 13.53
N GLY A 200 23.03 8.73 14.77
CA GLY A 200 22.76 7.37 15.25
C GLY A 200 23.61 6.33 14.52
N ALA A 201 23.01 5.19 14.16
CA ALA A 201 23.69 4.09 13.48
C ALA A 201 24.34 4.45 12.12
N PHE A 202 23.97 5.59 11.53
CA PHE A 202 24.50 6.06 10.25
C PHE A 202 25.65 7.06 10.40
N SER A 203 26.08 7.40 11.62
CA SER A 203 27.13 8.40 11.87
C SER A 203 28.49 8.03 11.29
N SER A 204 28.73 6.73 11.05
CA SER A 204 29.94 6.21 10.42
C SER A 204 30.00 6.45 8.90
N LEU A 205 28.89 6.82 8.27
CA LEU A 205 28.82 7.10 6.84
C LEU A 205 29.33 8.51 6.56
N SER A 206 30.35 8.63 5.71
CA SER A 206 30.97 9.93 5.40
C SER A 206 30.09 10.81 4.52
N VAL A 207 29.24 10.22 3.68
CA VAL A 207 28.30 10.97 2.84
C VAL A 207 26.98 11.12 3.56
N THR A 208 26.47 12.36 3.64
CA THR A 208 25.17 12.59 4.27
C THR A 208 24.06 11.97 3.44
N MET A 209 23.22 11.13 4.06
CA MET A 209 22.14 10.40 3.40
C MET A 209 20.97 11.32 2.99
N GLN A 210 21.19 12.22 2.03
CA GLN A 210 20.24 13.23 1.59
C GLN A 210 20.22 13.34 0.06
N LYS A 211 19.02 13.53 -0.52
CA LYS A 211 18.89 13.64 -1.98
C LYS A 211 19.67 14.83 -2.56
N ARG A 212 19.77 15.94 -1.84
CA ARG A 212 20.58 17.09 -2.25
C ARG A 212 22.07 16.73 -2.37
N GLU A 213 22.54 15.87 -1.46
CA GLU A 213 23.93 15.48 -1.38
C GLU A 213 24.28 14.50 -2.49
N VAL A 214 23.39 13.53 -2.75
CA VAL A 214 23.46 12.67 -3.94
C VAL A 214 23.57 13.51 -5.21
N LYS A 215 22.66 14.47 -5.40
CA LYS A 215 22.71 15.37 -6.59
C LYS A 215 23.99 16.19 -6.67
N ARG A 216 24.48 16.71 -5.53
CA ARG A 216 25.73 17.48 -5.45
C ARG A 216 26.92 16.64 -5.89
N ILE A 217 27.01 15.39 -5.42
CA ILE A 217 28.11 14.48 -5.74
C ILE A 217 28.00 14.01 -7.21
N CYS A 218 26.81 13.67 -7.72
CA CYS A 218 26.64 13.37 -9.14
C CYS A 218 27.11 14.53 -10.03
N TYR A 219 26.74 15.77 -9.69
CA TYR A 219 27.18 16.96 -10.41
C TYR A 219 28.70 17.15 -10.33
N LYS A 220 29.30 16.97 -9.14
CA LYS A 220 30.76 17.03 -8.93
C LYS A 220 31.50 16.08 -9.86
N TYR A 221 31.01 14.85 -10.00
CA TYR A 221 31.60 13.82 -10.87
C TYR A 221 31.17 13.95 -12.34
N GLY A 222 30.37 14.95 -12.72
CA GLY A 222 29.90 15.12 -14.09
C GLY A 222 28.93 14.03 -14.58
N LEU A 223 28.26 13.32 -13.67
CA LEU A 223 27.34 12.24 -14.00
C LEU A 223 25.95 12.80 -14.38
N ASP A 224 25.46 12.48 -15.58
CA ASP A 224 24.10 12.82 -15.98
C ASP A 224 23.09 11.94 -15.24
N ILE A 225 22.11 12.58 -14.62
CA ILE A 225 21.05 11.94 -13.82
C ILE A 225 19.64 12.27 -14.35
N LYS A 226 19.55 12.81 -15.58
CA LYS A 226 18.26 13.09 -16.21
C LYS A 226 17.45 11.80 -16.36
N GLY A 227 16.19 11.85 -15.91
CA GLY A 227 15.29 10.70 -15.93
C GLY A 227 15.50 9.69 -14.79
N LEU A 228 16.42 9.97 -13.84
CA LEU A 228 16.61 9.16 -12.64
C LEU A 228 15.93 9.77 -11.41
N ALA A 229 15.25 8.92 -10.65
CA ALA A 229 14.60 9.27 -9.39
C ALA A 229 15.23 8.50 -8.23
N PHE A 230 15.83 9.21 -7.27
CA PHE A 230 16.46 8.58 -6.11
C PHE A 230 15.50 8.46 -4.93
N LYS A 231 15.46 7.29 -4.31
CA LYS A 231 14.90 7.07 -2.97
C LYS A 231 16.02 6.59 -2.06
N ILE A 232 16.07 7.11 -0.84
CA ILE A 232 17.10 6.74 0.13
C ILE A 232 16.43 5.86 1.18
N GLN A 233 16.83 4.60 1.27
CA GLN A 233 16.34 3.67 2.28
C GLN A 233 17.21 3.80 3.54
N ARG A 234 16.62 4.30 4.63
CA ARG A 234 17.30 4.49 5.93
C ARG A 234 16.91 3.37 6.88
N SER A 235 17.50 2.19 6.67
CA SER A 235 17.27 1.00 7.50
C SER A 235 18.60 0.51 8.05
N GLU A 236 18.68 0.33 9.36
CA GLU A 236 19.91 -0.14 10.03
C GLU A 236 20.26 -1.57 9.60
N ASN A 237 19.26 -2.41 9.32
CA ASN A 237 19.43 -3.78 8.82
C ASN A 237 20.12 -3.83 7.45
N LEU A 238 20.09 -2.74 6.68
CA LEU A 238 20.81 -2.65 5.41
C LEU A 238 22.29 -2.28 5.59
N LEU A 239 22.72 -1.81 6.78
CA LEU A 239 24.14 -1.59 7.08
C LEU A 239 24.90 -2.91 7.19
N SER A 240 24.27 -3.94 7.75
CA SER A 240 24.84 -5.28 7.93
C SER A 240 24.86 -6.13 6.65
N LEU A 241 24.19 -5.69 5.58
CA LEU A 241 24.13 -6.41 4.30
C LEU A 241 25.09 -5.77 3.28
N PRO A 242 25.72 -6.53 2.37
CA PRO A 242 26.71 -6.00 1.44
C PRO A 242 26.11 -5.15 0.30
N TYR A 243 24.80 -4.91 0.29
CA TYR A 243 24.11 -4.21 -0.79
C TYR A 243 24.21 -2.69 -0.66
N CYS A 244 24.50 -2.02 -1.78
CA CYS A 244 24.63 -0.56 -1.85
C CYS A 244 23.41 0.11 -2.52
N GLY A 245 22.72 -0.58 -3.43
CA GLY A 245 21.52 -0.07 -4.08
C GLY A 245 20.66 -1.17 -4.67
N SER A 246 19.56 -0.76 -5.28
CA SER A 246 18.74 -1.60 -6.15
C SER A 246 17.90 -0.75 -7.10
N THR A 247 17.66 -1.26 -8.30
CA THR A 247 16.76 -0.67 -9.29
C THR A 247 15.34 -1.22 -9.14
N ASP A 248 14.34 -0.34 -9.21
CA ASP A 248 12.92 -0.71 -9.11
C ASP A 248 12.40 -1.20 -10.48
N TYR A 249 12.18 -2.51 -10.62
CA TYR A 249 11.70 -3.14 -11.86
C TYR A 249 10.23 -2.81 -12.20
N ASP A 250 9.47 -2.22 -11.26
CA ASP A 250 8.09 -1.78 -11.47
C ASP A 250 8.00 -0.26 -11.76
N ASN A 251 9.02 0.51 -11.38
CA ASN A 251 9.12 1.94 -11.64
C ASN A 251 10.42 2.26 -12.39
N ILE A 252 10.42 2.04 -13.71
CA ILE A 252 11.58 2.29 -14.58
C ILE A 252 12.10 3.72 -14.39
N GLY A 253 13.38 3.85 -14.01
CA GLY A 253 14.02 5.12 -13.70
C GLY A 253 14.17 5.43 -12.21
N ARG A 254 13.61 4.60 -11.30
CA ARG A 254 13.82 4.76 -9.87
C ARG A 254 14.96 3.88 -9.35
N ILE A 255 15.89 4.52 -8.64
CA ILE A 255 17.00 3.89 -7.93
C ILE A 255 16.80 4.05 -6.43
N ASP A 256 16.82 2.93 -5.71
CA ASP A 256 16.79 2.89 -4.26
C ASP A 256 18.23 2.76 -3.73
N LEU A 257 18.73 3.80 -3.05
CA LEU A 257 20.06 3.84 -2.44
C LEU A 257 20.00 3.38 -0.99
N PHE A 258 20.87 2.44 -0.64
CA PHE A 258 20.98 1.86 0.70
C PHE A 258 22.09 2.55 1.50
N PRO A 259 22.12 2.39 2.84
CA PRO A 259 23.09 3.07 3.69
C PRO A 259 24.55 2.83 3.26
N ASN A 260 24.90 1.63 2.80
CA ASN A 260 26.28 1.31 2.41
C ASN A 260 26.77 2.07 1.17
N ALA A 261 25.89 2.55 0.29
CA ALA A 261 26.29 3.46 -0.79
C ALA A 261 26.83 4.80 -0.27
N PHE A 262 26.51 5.20 0.97
CA PHE A 262 26.93 6.47 1.54
C PHE A 262 28.24 6.37 2.35
N ARG A 263 28.95 5.23 2.27
CA ARG A 263 30.24 5.02 2.97
C ARG A 263 31.28 6.06 2.57
N ASN A 264 31.35 6.39 1.28
CA ASN A 264 32.19 7.44 0.69
C ASN A 264 31.62 7.88 -0.68
N GLU A 265 32.15 8.97 -1.25
CA GLU A 265 31.66 9.53 -2.51
C GLU A 265 31.86 8.56 -3.70
N GLU A 266 32.96 7.80 -3.70
CA GLU A 266 33.27 6.83 -4.75
C GLU A 266 32.26 5.68 -4.79
N GLU A 267 31.96 5.09 -3.64
CA GLU A 267 30.97 4.02 -3.49
C GLU A 267 29.59 4.48 -3.95
N LEU A 268 29.22 5.71 -3.59
CA LEU A 268 27.95 6.31 -4.00
C LEU A 268 27.86 6.44 -5.52
N ILE A 269 28.91 6.94 -6.16
CA ILE A 269 28.95 7.13 -7.61
C ILE A 269 28.95 5.78 -8.34
N LYS A 270 29.77 4.83 -7.91
CA LYS A 270 29.78 3.47 -8.46
C LYS A 270 28.41 2.83 -8.40
N THR A 271 27.76 2.88 -7.23
CA THR A 271 26.39 2.39 -7.04
C THR A 271 25.43 3.07 -8.01
N ILE A 272 25.48 4.39 -8.17
CA ILE A 272 24.55 5.08 -9.07
C ILE A 272 24.80 4.70 -10.52
N ILE A 273 26.05 4.56 -10.96
CA ILE A 273 26.37 4.13 -12.33
C ILE A 273 25.85 2.72 -12.58
N HIS A 274 26.10 1.82 -11.63
CA HIS A 274 25.65 0.43 -11.67
C HIS A 274 24.13 0.33 -11.82
N GLU A 275 23.39 0.97 -10.91
CA GLU A 275 21.93 0.95 -10.94
C GLU A 275 21.35 1.70 -12.16
N SER A 276 22.03 2.73 -12.64
CA SER A 276 21.63 3.41 -13.88
C SER A 276 21.77 2.50 -15.10
N CYS A 277 22.77 1.60 -15.11
CA CYS A 277 22.91 0.59 -16.15
C CYS A 277 21.69 -0.34 -16.16
N HIS A 278 21.24 -0.82 -14.99
CA HIS A 278 20.01 -1.62 -14.90
C HIS A 278 18.76 -0.87 -15.37
N VAL A 279 18.67 0.43 -15.09
CA VAL A 279 17.59 1.27 -15.63
C VAL A 279 17.62 1.29 -17.16
N GLU A 280 18.78 1.46 -17.78
CA GLU A 280 18.91 1.48 -19.25
C GLU A 280 18.68 0.09 -19.87
N GLN A 281 19.17 -0.98 -19.25
CA GLN A 281 18.87 -2.36 -19.64
C GLN A 281 17.36 -2.62 -19.61
N LEU A 282 16.67 -2.17 -18.56
CA LEU A 282 15.21 -2.28 -18.44
C LEU A 282 14.47 -1.50 -19.51
N LYS A 283 14.92 -0.28 -19.85
CA LYS A 283 14.35 0.51 -20.95
C LYS A 283 14.56 -0.17 -22.31
N LYS A 284 15.73 -0.79 -22.53
CA LYS A 284 16.13 -1.38 -23.81
C LYS A 284 15.48 -2.74 -24.06
N TYR A 285 15.51 -3.63 -23.08
CA TYR A 285 15.12 -5.03 -23.25
C TYR A 285 13.80 -5.39 -22.57
N GLY A 286 13.32 -4.55 -21.64
CA GLY A 286 12.08 -4.78 -20.90
C GLY A 286 12.22 -5.80 -19.76
N LYS A 287 11.31 -5.68 -18.78
CA LYS A 287 11.33 -6.44 -17.51
C LYS A 287 11.49 -7.95 -17.68
N LYS A 288 10.75 -8.56 -18.61
CA LYS A 288 10.74 -10.02 -18.79
C LYS A 288 12.09 -10.56 -19.24
N TYR A 289 12.77 -9.86 -20.14
CA TYR A 289 14.07 -10.28 -20.66
C TYR A 289 15.17 -10.10 -19.60
N CYS A 290 15.21 -8.93 -18.94
CA CYS A 290 16.19 -8.65 -17.89
C CYS A 290 16.12 -9.65 -16.73
N LEU A 291 14.92 -10.08 -16.32
CA LEU A 291 14.75 -11.09 -15.28
C LEU A 291 15.24 -12.49 -15.70
N GLN A 292 15.24 -12.80 -17.00
CA GLN A 292 15.71 -14.08 -17.53
C GLN A 292 17.23 -14.12 -17.72
N HIS A 293 17.89 -12.96 -17.81
CA HIS A 293 19.32 -12.82 -18.13
C HIS A 293 20.09 -12.05 -17.04
N LEU A 294 19.69 -12.20 -15.77
CA LEU A 294 20.23 -11.42 -14.65
C LEU A 294 21.76 -11.49 -14.55
N ALA A 295 22.36 -12.66 -14.76
CA ALA A 295 23.81 -12.82 -14.69
C ALA A 295 24.56 -12.00 -15.77
N ASP A 296 24.00 -11.97 -16.99
CA ASP A 296 24.58 -11.20 -18.10
C ASP A 296 24.40 -9.69 -17.86
N MET A 297 23.22 -9.29 -17.36
CA MET A 297 22.92 -7.89 -17.00
C MET A 297 23.86 -7.38 -15.90
N GLU A 298 24.11 -8.19 -14.87
CA GLU A 298 25.02 -7.88 -13.76
C GLU A 298 26.48 -7.75 -14.23
N ALA A 299 26.94 -8.69 -15.07
CA ALA A 299 28.29 -8.66 -15.62
C ALA A 299 28.53 -7.40 -16.47
N GLU A 300 27.56 -7.04 -17.32
CA GLU A 300 27.59 -5.81 -18.11
C GLU A 300 27.58 -4.56 -17.21
N ALA A 301 26.75 -4.53 -16.16
CA ALA A 301 26.67 -3.42 -15.22
C ALA A 301 28.00 -3.15 -14.52
N TYR A 302 28.69 -4.19 -14.03
CA TYR A 302 30.02 -4.06 -13.43
C TYR A 302 31.10 -3.59 -14.41
N GLN A 303 31.03 -4.04 -15.67
CA GLN A 303 31.96 -3.58 -16.70
C GLN A 303 31.76 -2.09 -17.00
N ILE A 304 30.51 -1.68 -17.23
CA ILE A 304 30.14 -0.29 -17.51
C ILE A 304 30.45 0.61 -16.31
N GLU A 305 30.17 0.17 -15.09
CA GLU A 305 30.52 0.87 -13.86
C GLU A 305 32.01 1.21 -13.84
N LYS A 306 32.87 0.21 -14.06
CA LYS A 306 34.32 0.38 -14.08
C LYS A 306 34.77 1.33 -15.19
N GLU A 307 34.20 1.20 -16.39
CA GLU A 307 34.56 2.05 -17.53
C GLU A 307 34.17 3.52 -17.31
N ILE A 308 32.93 3.78 -16.90
CA ILE A 308 32.42 5.14 -16.65
C ILE A 308 33.15 5.75 -15.47
N PHE A 309 33.26 5.04 -14.34
CA PHE A 309 33.96 5.56 -13.16
C PHE A 309 35.41 5.95 -13.46
N ASN A 310 36.13 5.13 -14.24
CA ASN A 310 37.48 5.46 -14.69
C ASN A 310 37.52 6.70 -15.60
N LYS A 311 36.54 6.88 -16.49
CA LYS A 311 36.46 8.08 -17.35
C LYS A 311 36.22 9.34 -16.52
N LEU A 312 35.32 9.27 -15.55
CA LEU A 312 34.98 10.41 -14.68
C LEU A 312 36.14 10.81 -13.76
N THR A 313 36.97 9.85 -13.32
CA THR A 313 38.11 10.10 -12.43
C THR A 313 39.43 10.38 -13.14
N LYS A 314 39.61 9.93 -14.39
CA LYS A 314 40.82 10.23 -15.20
C LYS A 314 40.73 11.55 -15.98
N GLY A 315 39.56 12.18 -16.07
CA GLY A 315 39.36 13.49 -16.68
C GLY A 315 39.81 14.70 -15.84
N GLU A 316 40.31 14.47 -14.61
CA GLU A 316 40.87 15.50 -13.72
C GLU A 316 42.42 15.47 -13.66
N LYS A 317 43.09 15.17 -14.78
CA LYS A 317 44.53 15.43 -14.95
C LYS A 317 44.79 16.27 -16.20
#